data_AF-V5HI03-F1
#
_entry.id   AF-V5HI03-F1
#
_cell.length_a   1.000
_cell.length_b   1.000
_cell.length_c   1.000
_cell.angle_alpha   90.00
_cell.angle_beta   90.00
_cell.angle_gamma   90.00
#
_symmetry.space_group_name_H-M   'P 1'
#
loop_
_entity.id
_entity.type
_entity.pdbx_description
1 polymer ?
#
loop_
_entity_poly.entity_id
_entity_poly.type
_entity_poly.pdbx_seq_one_letter_code
_entity_poly.pdbx_strand_id
1 'polypeptide(L)'
;WPHDWTKVNADYSLLENSVVLAAVILQHPFYSFGLPSSVKMGTLGWIIGHELNHAFYGPGSNFDEYGNKSDWWSTDARNNFTIRGKCVKDLYKGQIEEETCLTINENQTLNENIADIKGLETAFEAHRRLLLQSPNDTQRLPCLNESNPDKLFFHLAGI
;
A
#
# COMPACT_ATOMS: atom_id res chain seq x y z
N TRP A 1 15.58 7.23 -15.40
CA TRP A 1 15.30 6.10 -14.51
C TRP A 1 15.10 4.84 -15.34
N PRO A 2 15.48 3.66 -14.84
CA PRO A 2 15.39 2.39 -15.55
C PRO A 2 13.97 1.78 -15.51
N HIS A 3 12.92 2.60 -15.57
CA HIS A 3 11.53 2.15 -15.56
C HIS A 3 10.83 2.52 -16.86
N ASP A 4 9.92 1.67 -17.30
CA ASP A 4 9.08 1.93 -18.45
C ASP A 4 7.94 2.87 -18.07
N TRP A 5 8.09 4.15 -18.44
CA TRP A 5 7.15 5.23 -18.14
C TRP A 5 5.76 5.05 -18.76
N THR A 6 5.62 4.12 -19.70
CA THR A 6 4.35 3.85 -20.40
C THR A 6 3.51 2.80 -19.67
N LYS A 7 4.09 2.08 -18.70
CA LYS A 7 3.36 1.10 -17.90
C LYS A 7 2.63 1.75 -16.74
N VAL A 8 1.38 1.35 -16.54
CA VAL A 8 0.60 1.69 -15.35
C VAL A 8 1.17 0.88 -14.19
N ASN A 9 2.14 1.46 -13.48
CA ASN A 9 2.79 0.80 -12.35
C ASN A 9 3.34 1.80 -11.32
N ALA A 10 3.55 1.30 -10.11
CA ALA A 10 4.37 1.87 -9.07
C ALA A 10 5.44 0.83 -8.67
N ASP A 11 6.58 1.26 -8.16
CA ASP A 11 7.55 0.37 -7.56
C ASP A 11 8.38 1.03 -6.46
N TYR A 12 9.03 0.21 -5.65
CA TYR A 12 10.05 0.63 -4.70
C TYR A 12 11.45 0.17 -5.15
N SER A 13 12.35 1.14 -5.30
CA SER A 13 13.75 0.92 -5.66
C SER A 13 14.61 0.77 -4.40
N LEU A 14 15.02 -0.46 -4.08
CA LEU A 14 15.83 -0.79 -2.90
C LEU A 14 17.17 -0.03 -2.87
N LEU A 15 17.85 0.04 -4.01
CA LEU A 15 19.21 0.63 -4.10
C LEU A 15 19.19 2.15 -4.06
N GLU A 16 18.09 2.76 -4.49
CA GLU A 16 17.91 4.21 -4.47
C GLU A 16 17.11 4.68 -3.25
N ASN A 17 16.59 3.74 -2.45
CA ASN A 17 15.68 4.00 -1.33
C ASN A 17 14.55 4.98 -1.73
N SER A 18 13.85 4.65 -2.82
CA SER A 18 12.85 5.55 -3.42
C SER A 18 11.60 4.83 -3.91
N VAL A 19 10.46 5.52 -3.80
CA VAL A 19 9.20 5.12 -4.44
C VAL A 19 9.09 5.79 -5.79
N VAL A 20 8.81 5.01 -6.83
CA VAL A 20 8.62 5.49 -8.20
C VAL A 20 7.15 5.33 -8.58
N LEU A 21 6.56 6.42 -9.06
CA LEU A 21 5.22 6.41 -9.62
C LEU A 21 5.32 6.77 -11.10
N ALA A 22 4.90 5.87 -11.99
CA ALA A 22 4.80 6.20 -13.40
C ALA A 22 3.71 7.27 -13.60
N ALA A 23 3.96 8.28 -14.45
CA ALA A 23 3.00 9.37 -14.67
C ALA A 23 1.62 8.85 -15.13
N VAL A 24 1.59 7.73 -15.85
CA VAL A 24 0.36 7.08 -16.32
C VAL A 24 -0.47 6.43 -15.21
N ILE A 25 0.02 6.31 -13.97
CA ILE A 25 -0.81 5.90 -12.83
C ILE A 25 -1.62 7.07 -12.26
N LEU A 26 -1.23 8.32 -12.55
CA LEU A 26 -1.87 9.54 -12.05
C LEU A 26 -3.12 9.91 -12.87
N GLN A 27 -3.98 8.94 -13.12
CA GLN A 27 -5.23 9.08 -13.85
C GLN A 27 -6.33 8.24 -13.18
N HIS A 28 -7.57 8.41 -13.63
CA HIS A 28 -8.71 7.65 -13.12
C HIS A 28 -8.50 6.13 -13.33
N PRO A 29 -8.87 5.26 -12.38
CA PRO A 29 -9.55 5.54 -11.10
C PRO A 29 -8.60 5.92 -9.95
N PHE A 30 -7.28 5.79 -10.13
CA PHE A 30 -6.31 5.98 -9.06
C PHE A 30 -6.19 7.43 -8.60
N TYR A 31 -6.24 8.38 -9.53
CA TYR A 31 -6.17 9.81 -9.22
C TYR A 31 -6.97 10.67 -10.20
N SER A 32 -7.66 11.66 -9.67
CA SER A 32 -8.17 12.80 -10.42
C SER A 32 -8.31 13.98 -9.46
N PHE A 33 -8.01 15.19 -9.94
CA PHE A 33 -8.06 16.40 -9.13
C PHE A 33 -9.42 16.59 -8.44
N GLY A 34 -10.51 16.26 -9.15
CA GLY A 34 -11.89 16.42 -8.68
C GLY A 34 -12.38 15.34 -7.71
N LEU A 35 -11.59 14.29 -7.43
CA LEU A 35 -11.98 13.27 -6.46
C LEU A 35 -11.83 13.78 -5.02
N PRO A 36 -12.74 13.39 -4.10
CA PRO A 36 -12.59 13.63 -2.67
C PRO A 36 -11.24 13.14 -2.14
N SER A 37 -10.71 13.77 -1.09
CA SER A 37 -9.46 13.31 -0.49
C SER A 37 -9.56 11.91 0.10
N SER A 38 -10.71 11.52 0.67
CA SER A 38 -11.00 10.14 1.09
C SER A 38 -10.71 9.12 -0.01
N VAL A 39 -11.27 9.36 -1.20
CA VAL A 39 -11.07 8.51 -2.36
C VAL A 39 -9.61 8.49 -2.80
N LYS A 40 -8.98 9.66 -2.96
CA LYS A 40 -7.57 9.75 -3.38
C LYS A 40 -6.62 9.03 -2.42
N MET A 41 -6.92 9.07 -1.12
CA MET A 41 -6.16 8.35 -0.10
C MET A 41 -6.42 6.85 -0.13
N GLY A 42 -7.66 6.43 -0.39
CA GLY A 42 -8.02 5.02 -0.55
C GLY A 42 -7.42 4.37 -1.81
N THR A 43 -7.17 5.17 -2.85
CA THR A 43 -6.57 4.69 -4.11
C THR A 43 -5.07 4.97 -4.16
N LEU A 44 -4.66 6.18 -4.56
CA LEU A 44 -3.25 6.54 -4.73
C LEU A 44 -2.50 6.54 -3.39
N GLY A 45 -3.15 6.96 -2.30
CA GLY A 45 -2.55 6.91 -0.97
C GLY A 45 -2.21 5.48 -0.54
N TRP A 46 -3.09 4.51 -0.85
CA TRP A 46 -2.84 3.09 -0.62
C TRP A 46 -1.65 2.57 -1.46
N ILE A 47 -1.60 2.89 -2.76
CA ILE A 47 -0.48 2.51 -3.64
C ILE A 47 0.85 3.05 -3.09
N ILE A 48 0.89 4.33 -2.71
CA ILE A 48 2.10 4.92 -2.12
C ILE A 48 2.45 4.23 -0.80
N GLY A 49 1.44 3.92 0.03
CA GLY A 49 1.63 3.17 1.27
C GLY A 49 2.18 1.76 1.03
N HIS A 50 1.71 1.07 -0.01
CA HIS A 50 2.19 -0.25 -0.41
C HIS A 50 3.68 -0.18 -0.76
N GLU A 51 4.07 0.71 -1.68
CA GLU A 51 5.47 0.84 -2.10
C GLU A 51 6.39 1.27 -0.95
N LEU A 52 5.94 2.17 -0.07
CA LEU A 52 6.71 2.55 1.12
C LEU A 52 6.96 1.36 2.04
N ASN A 53 6.03 0.41 2.14
CA ASN A 53 6.20 -0.75 3.02
C ASN A 53 7.15 -1.81 2.45
N HIS A 54 7.42 -1.82 1.14
CA HIS A 54 8.49 -2.65 0.58
C HIS A 54 9.89 -2.30 1.13
N ALA A 55 10.09 -1.09 1.65
CA ALA A 55 11.32 -0.70 2.33
C ALA A 55 11.59 -1.52 3.61
N PHE A 56 10.53 -1.96 4.32
CA PHE A 56 10.64 -2.48 5.68
C PHE A 56 10.42 -3.98 5.81
N TYR A 57 9.86 -4.61 4.78
CA TYR A 57 9.54 -6.04 4.77
C TYR A 57 10.29 -6.77 3.66
N GLY A 58 10.28 -8.11 3.73
CA GLY A 58 10.89 -8.97 2.72
C GLY A 58 12.35 -8.58 2.43
N PRO A 59 12.74 -8.45 1.14
CA PRO A 59 14.08 -8.05 0.76
C PRO A 59 14.52 -6.68 1.30
N GLY A 60 13.61 -5.70 1.37
CA GLY A 60 13.94 -4.32 1.77
C GLY A 60 14.42 -4.20 3.20
N SER A 61 13.94 -5.07 4.08
CA SER A 61 14.42 -5.17 5.48
C SER A 61 15.91 -5.52 5.64
N ASN A 62 16.62 -5.80 4.55
CA ASN A 62 18.06 -6.06 4.53
C ASN A 62 18.88 -4.90 3.97
N PHE A 63 18.25 -3.78 3.59
CA PHE A 63 18.91 -2.61 3.01
C PHE A 63 18.75 -1.41 3.94
N ASP A 64 19.83 -0.68 4.17
CA ASP A 64 19.83 0.55 4.97
C ASP A 64 19.32 1.76 4.18
N GLU A 65 19.32 2.95 4.81
CA GLU A 65 18.80 4.18 4.24
C GLU A 65 19.57 4.68 2.99
N TYR A 66 20.75 4.12 2.72
CA TYR A 66 21.56 4.43 1.54
C TYR A 66 21.48 3.33 0.47
N GLY A 67 20.61 2.33 0.65
CA GLY A 67 20.47 1.20 -0.26
C GLY A 67 21.62 0.19 -0.17
N ASN A 68 22.37 0.16 0.92
CA ASN A 68 23.39 -0.86 1.15
C ASN A 68 22.83 -2.04 1.93
N LYS A 69 23.27 -3.25 1.58
CA LYS A 69 22.88 -4.45 2.33
C LYS A 69 23.53 -4.42 3.72
N SER A 70 22.72 -4.30 4.77
CA SER A 70 23.16 -4.17 6.16
C SER A 70 22.11 -4.74 7.12
N ASP A 71 22.54 -5.38 8.20
CA ASP A 71 21.64 -5.73 9.30
C ASP A 71 21.58 -4.57 10.29
N TRP A 72 20.63 -3.67 10.05
CA TRP A 72 20.41 -2.47 10.86
C TRP A 72 19.30 -2.65 11.91
N TRP A 73 18.73 -3.85 12.00
CA TRP A 73 17.64 -4.15 12.93
C TRP A 73 18.17 -4.62 14.27
N SER A 74 17.55 -4.19 15.36
CA SER A 74 17.75 -4.85 16.64
C SER A 74 17.14 -6.26 16.63
N THR A 75 17.69 -7.16 17.45
CA THR A 75 17.17 -8.52 17.62
C THR A 75 15.68 -8.53 17.98
N ASP A 76 15.27 -7.63 18.86
CA ASP A 76 13.86 -7.52 19.29
C ASP A 76 12.95 -7.09 18.14
N ALA A 77 13.37 -6.13 17.32
CA ALA A 77 12.60 -5.68 16.17
C ALA A 77 12.48 -6.81 15.13
N ARG A 78 13.57 -7.54 14.86
CA ARG A 78 13.58 -8.69 13.94
C ARG A 78 12.63 -9.81 14.41
N ASN A 79 12.63 -10.11 15.71
CA ASN A 79 11.72 -11.09 16.31
C ASN A 79 10.24 -10.67 16.15
N ASN A 80 9.93 -9.40 16.45
CA ASN A 80 8.57 -8.88 16.31
C ASN A 80 8.07 -8.89 14.86
N PHE A 81 8.93 -8.54 13.90
CA PHE A 81 8.60 -8.60 12.47
C PHE A 81 8.36 -10.05 12.01
N THR A 82 9.16 -11.00 12.50
CA THR A 82 9.01 -12.43 12.19
C THR A 82 7.67 -12.97 12.69
N ILE A 83 7.26 -12.62 13.91
CA ILE A 83 5.96 -13.04 14.48
C ILE A 83 4.80 -12.48 13.66
N ARG A 84 4.85 -11.19 13.29
CA ARG A 84 3.80 -10.55 12.47
C ARG A 84 3.74 -11.13 11.06
N GLY A 85 4.88 -11.39 10.44
CA GLY A 85 4.95 -12.04 9.13
C GLY A 85 4.36 -13.45 9.16
N LYS A 86 4.55 -14.20 10.25
CA LYS A 86 3.88 -15.49 10.43
C LYS A 86 2.35 -15.35 10.50
N CYS A 87 1.82 -14.35 11.20
CA CYS A 87 0.38 -14.10 11.25
C CYS A 87 -0.21 -13.89 9.85
N VAL A 88 0.48 -13.11 9.00
CA VAL A 88 0.04 -12.88 7.61
C VAL A 88 0.16 -14.16 6.77
N LYS A 89 1.23 -14.96 6.93
CA LYS A 89 1.31 -16.28 6.28
C LYS A 89 0.13 -17.16 6.64
N ASP A 90 -0.19 -17.25 7.94
CA ASP A 90 -1.27 -18.09 8.44
C ASP A 90 -2.65 -17.60 7.93
N LEU A 91 -2.83 -16.29 7.70
CA LEU A 91 -4.04 -15.73 7.10
C LEU A 91 -4.29 -16.22 5.65
N TYR A 92 -3.23 -16.26 4.83
CA TYR A 92 -3.33 -16.65 3.41
C TYR A 92 -3.14 -18.16 3.17
N LYS A 93 -2.69 -18.90 4.19
CA LYS A 93 -2.42 -20.33 4.08
C LYS A 93 -3.69 -21.12 3.74
N GLY A 94 -3.64 -21.84 2.62
CA GLY A 94 -4.74 -22.69 2.19
C GLY A 94 -5.93 -21.94 1.57
N GLN A 95 -5.83 -20.62 1.40
CA GLN A 95 -6.80 -19.86 0.63
C GLN A 95 -6.73 -20.29 -0.84
N ILE A 96 -7.90 -20.37 -1.49
CA ILE A 96 -8.03 -20.70 -2.91
C ILE A 96 -8.52 -19.44 -3.60
N GLU A 97 -7.79 -19.02 -4.63
CA GLU A 97 -8.20 -17.89 -5.47
C GLU A 97 -9.38 -18.33 -6.34
N GLU A 98 -10.45 -17.54 -6.36
CA GLU A 98 -11.77 -17.95 -6.89
C GLU A 98 -11.78 -18.11 -8.41
N GLU A 99 -11.04 -17.27 -9.15
CA GLU A 99 -11.08 -17.27 -10.62
C GLU A 99 -10.23 -18.39 -11.23
N THR A 100 -9.07 -18.66 -10.65
CA THR A 100 -8.08 -19.63 -11.13
C THR A 100 -8.19 -20.99 -10.44
N CYS A 101 -8.91 -21.06 -9.31
CA CYS A 101 -8.98 -22.23 -8.42
C CYS A 101 -7.61 -22.70 -7.89
N LEU A 102 -6.60 -21.82 -7.94
CA LEU A 102 -5.26 -22.14 -7.45
C LEU A 102 -5.15 -21.84 -5.96
N THR A 103 -4.43 -22.69 -5.24
CA THR A 103 -4.08 -22.42 -3.84
C THR A 103 -3.02 -21.32 -3.78
N ILE A 104 -3.28 -20.28 -2.99
CA ILE A 104 -2.32 -19.21 -2.74
C ILE A 104 -1.09 -19.80 -2.02
N ASN A 105 0.09 -19.53 -2.56
CA ASN A 105 1.34 -19.85 -1.89
C ASN A 105 1.70 -18.72 -0.92
N GLU A 106 1.42 -18.90 0.36
CA GLU A 106 1.59 -17.89 1.40
C GLU A 106 3.05 -17.46 1.61
N ASN A 107 4.01 -18.27 1.16
CA ASN A 107 5.43 -17.92 1.23
C ASN A 107 5.85 -17.01 0.07
N GLN A 108 5.31 -17.24 -1.13
CA GLN A 108 5.62 -16.44 -2.31
C GLN A 108 4.95 -15.07 -2.27
N THR A 109 3.72 -14.99 -1.75
CA THR A 109 2.95 -13.74 -1.69
C THR A 109 3.18 -12.91 -0.43
N LEU A 110 3.94 -13.42 0.55
CA LEU A 110 4.08 -12.76 1.86
C LEU A 110 4.49 -11.29 1.76
N ASN A 111 5.44 -10.96 0.90
CA ASN A 111 5.95 -9.58 0.78
C ASN A 111 4.84 -8.62 0.33
N GLU A 112 4.13 -8.98 -0.73
CA GLU A 112 3.02 -8.21 -1.30
C GLU A 112 1.85 -8.13 -0.32
N ASN A 113 1.46 -9.26 0.28
CA ASN A 113 0.37 -9.29 1.26
C ASN A 113 0.63 -8.36 2.46
N ILE A 114 1.88 -8.29 2.94
CA ILE A 114 2.23 -7.35 4.00
C ILE A 114 2.18 -5.91 3.49
N ALA A 115 2.72 -5.63 2.31
CA ALA A 115 2.69 -4.31 1.71
C ALA A 115 1.26 -3.80 1.50
N ASP A 116 0.34 -4.66 1.06
CA ASP A 116 -1.09 -4.35 0.90
C ASP A 116 -1.74 -3.98 2.24
N ILE A 117 -1.60 -4.85 3.26
CA ILE A 117 -2.20 -4.65 4.58
C ILE A 117 -1.66 -3.39 5.24
N LYS A 118 -0.33 -3.23 5.26
CA LYS A 118 0.34 -2.10 5.91
C LYS A 118 0.20 -0.81 5.12
N GLY A 119 0.12 -0.89 3.79
CA GLY A 119 -0.18 0.22 2.91
C GLY A 119 -1.57 0.78 3.18
N LEU A 120 -2.56 -0.09 3.36
CA LEU A 120 -3.93 0.31 3.70
C LEU A 120 -3.99 0.97 5.08
N GLU A 121 -3.35 0.36 6.08
CA GLU A 121 -3.28 0.92 7.44
C GLU A 121 -2.63 2.31 7.43
N THR A 122 -1.52 2.46 6.69
CA THR A 122 -0.77 3.72 6.57
C THR A 122 -1.59 4.79 5.86
N ALA A 123 -2.22 4.44 4.74
CA ALA A 123 -3.06 5.35 3.96
C ALA A 123 -4.30 5.79 4.74
N PHE A 124 -4.92 4.89 5.51
CA PHE A 124 -6.10 5.19 6.31
C PHE A 124 -5.78 6.11 7.50
N GLU A 125 -4.65 5.89 8.18
CA GLU A 125 -4.17 6.80 9.23
C GLU A 125 -3.86 8.19 8.66
N ALA A 126 -3.17 8.26 7.51
CA ALA A 126 -2.88 9.51 6.83
C ALA A 126 -4.17 10.22 6.37
N HIS A 127 -5.17 9.47 5.90
CA HIS A 127 -6.49 10.00 5.54
C HIS A 127 -7.17 10.71 6.71
N ARG A 128 -7.23 10.05 7.88
CA ARG A 128 -7.85 10.62 9.08
C ARG A 128 -7.13 11.88 9.54
N ARG A 129 -5.80 11.89 9.50
CA ARG A 129 -4.99 13.09 9.81
C ARG A 129 -5.28 14.23 8.84
N LEU A 130 -5.41 13.93 7.55
CA LEU A 130 -5.73 14.93 6.52
C LEU A 130 -7.10 15.58 6.75
N LEU A 131 -8.12 14.80 7.13
CA LEU A 131 -9.45 15.35 7.45
C LEU A 131 -9.44 16.26 8.68
N LEU A 132 -8.64 15.93 9.70
CA LEU A 132 -8.47 16.81 10.87
C LEU A 132 -7.81 18.14 10.50
N GLN A 133 -6.89 18.13 9.54
CA GLN A 133 -6.23 19.33 9.03
C GLN A 133 -7.09 20.13 8.04
N SER A 134 -8.02 19.45 7.36
CA SER A 134 -8.88 20.03 6.32
C SER A 134 -10.37 19.73 6.57
N PRO A 135 -10.96 20.23 7.67
CA PRO A 135 -12.31 19.85 8.09
C PRO A 135 -13.41 20.29 7.12
N ASN A 136 -13.13 21.25 6.22
CA ASN A 136 -14.06 21.75 5.22
C ASN A 136 -13.92 21.04 3.85
N ASP A 137 -13.04 20.05 3.73
CA ASP A 137 -12.86 19.33 2.47
C ASP A 137 -14.09 18.47 2.15
N THR A 138 -14.69 18.68 0.97
CA THR A 138 -15.97 18.06 0.62
C THR A 138 -15.79 16.58 0.27
N GLN A 139 -16.39 15.70 1.07
CA GLN A 139 -16.33 14.26 0.87
C GLN A 139 -17.62 13.76 0.21
N ARG A 140 -17.69 13.88 -1.12
CA ARG A 140 -18.86 13.45 -1.88
C ARG A 140 -18.49 13.02 -3.30
N LEU A 141 -19.09 11.92 -3.75
CA LEU A 141 -19.06 11.50 -5.14
C LEU A 141 -20.40 11.79 -5.84
N PRO A 142 -20.40 12.15 -7.14
CA PRO A 142 -21.62 12.17 -7.93
C PRO A 142 -22.32 10.81 -7.87
N CYS A 143 -23.66 10.81 -7.79
CA CYS A 143 -24.49 9.61 -7.81
C CYS A 143 -24.32 8.62 -6.64
N LEU A 144 -23.50 8.93 -5.64
CA LEU A 144 -23.38 8.16 -4.39
C LEU A 144 -23.95 8.95 -3.21
N ASN A 145 -24.92 8.38 -2.50
CA ASN A 145 -25.52 8.99 -1.31
C ASN A 145 -24.77 8.59 -0.02
N GLU A 146 -23.45 8.52 -0.10
CA GLU A 146 -22.57 8.30 1.04
C GLU A 146 -21.66 9.53 1.18
N SER A 147 -21.58 10.06 2.40
CA SER A 147 -20.79 11.24 2.74
C SER A 147 -19.84 10.98 3.89
N ASN A 148 -19.85 9.77 4.48
CA ASN A 148 -18.88 9.35 5.47
C ASN A 148 -17.51 9.17 4.78
N PRO A 149 -16.50 9.97 5.17
CA PRO A 149 -15.19 9.93 4.53
C PRO A 149 -14.49 8.57 4.66
N ASP A 150 -14.60 7.91 5.82
CA ASP A 150 -13.99 6.60 6.06
C ASP A 150 -14.61 5.54 5.15
N LYS A 151 -15.92 5.61 4.90
CA LYS A 151 -16.55 4.68 3.94
C LYS A 151 -16.19 4.99 2.50
N LEU A 152 -16.09 6.27 2.14
CA LEU A 152 -15.63 6.68 0.80
C LEU A 152 -14.19 6.25 0.53
N PHE A 153 -13.34 6.22 1.56
CA PHE A 153 -11.97 5.69 1.48
C PHE A 153 -11.96 4.21 1.04
N PHE A 154 -12.79 3.35 1.65
CA PHE A 154 -12.84 1.93 1.29
C PHE A 154 -13.62 1.65 -0.01
N HIS A 155 -14.55 2.52 -0.41
CA HIS A 155 -15.43 2.28 -1.57
C HIS A 155 -14.70 2.08 -2.90
N LEU A 156 -13.56 2.75 -3.11
CA LEU A 156 -12.74 2.62 -4.32
C LEU A 156 -11.41 1.89 -4.08
N ALA A 157 -11.09 1.54 -2.83
CA ALA A 157 -9.96 0.68 -2.51
C ALA A 157 -10.21 -0.79 -2.94
N GLY A 158 -11.45 -1.16 -3.26
CA GLY A 158 -11.79 -2.52 -3.71
C GLY A 158 -11.73 -3.58 -2.60
N ILE A 159 -11.88 -3.14 -1.34
CA ILE A 159 -11.91 -3.97 -0.13
C ILE A 159 -13.31 -3.91 0.48
#